data_AF-A0A7L0VXN2-F1
#
_entry.id   AF-A0A7L0VXN2-F1
#
_cell.length_a   1.000
_cell.length_b   1.000
_cell.length_c   1.000
_cell.angle_alpha   90.00
_cell.angle_beta   90.00
_cell.angle_gamma   90.00
#
_symmetry.space_group_name_H-M   'P 1'
#
loop_
_entity.id
_entity.type
_entity.pdbx_description
1 polymer ?
#
loop_
_entity_poly.entity_id
_entity_poly.type
_entity_poly.pdbx_seq_one_letter_code
_entity_poly.pdbx_strand_id
1 'polypeptide(L)'
;DKILEGLVSSSHPLPLKRVIVRRVVELAETPLSQAQCRAMFALGTRLVLQGPDAFQRQVGRQVVEAYGRYHRGEFEAFFNRGFVLGLLQRGYGELSCRDPAILDYVQTGLRLIMSCPAVLELFELLQVEALRVVCERPAPPLCARLCQLLGDFPQCLPRGRKLSLAFCQQLVRSIAHFQSQGSREAELRLYVSQVTQVSGLLRSVWKAEPDTLLPSLQELFAIISAADTPFEPSVALASLVQHIPLQMITVLIMSLTTDPNVKDASMTQALCRMIDWLSWPLAQHVETWVIALLKGLAAVQKFTILIDVTLLKIELVFNRLWFPLVRPGALAVLSHMLLSFQHSPEAFHLIVPHVVSLVHSFKSDGLPSSTAFLVQLTELIHCMMYHYSGFPELYEPILEAVKDMPKPSEEKIKLILSQSAWTSQSSSLPSCLSRLSGKSETGKTGLINLGNTCYMNSVIQALFMATDFRRHVLALNLNGCNSLMRKLQHLFAFLAHTQREAYAPRIFFEASRPPWFTPRSQQDCSEYLRFLLDR
;
A
#
# COMPACT_ATOMS: atom_id res chain seq x y z
N ASP A 1 -12.94 -38.43 -34.66
CA ASP A 1 -12.33 -38.42 -33.31
C ASP A 1 -11.21 -39.46 -33.19
N LYS A 2 -11.45 -40.76 -33.48
CA LYS A 2 -10.46 -41.82 -33.26
C LYS A 2 -9.13 -41.64 -34.00
N ILE A 3 -9.17 -41.18 -35.26
CA ILE A 3 -7.95 -40.84 -36.03
C ILE A 3 -7.14 -39.75 -35.33
N LEU A 4 -7.81 -38.71 -34.83
CA LEU A 4 -7.16 -37.61 -34.13
C LEU A 4 -6.56 -38.07 -32.79
N GLU A 5 -7.29 -38.91 -32.04
CA GLU A 5 -6.83 -39.50 -30.77
C GLU A 5 -5.58 -40.38 -30.94
N GLY A 6 -5.52 -41.19 -32.01
CA GLY A 6 -4.32 -41.94 -32.37
C GLY A 6 -3.17 -41.05 -32.85
N LEU A 7 -3.48 -39.99 -33.60
CA LEU A 7 -2.46 -39.07 -34.12
C LEU A 7 -1.73 -38.31 -32.99
N VAL A 8 -2.47 -37.77 -32.03
CA VAL A 8 -1.87 -36.97 -30.95
C VAL A 8 -1.00 -37.82 -30.03
N SER A 9 -1.37 -39.09 -29.83
CA SER A 9 -0.60 -40.07 -29.04
C SER A 9 0.56 -40.74 -29.82
N SER A 10 0.58 -40.63 -31.16
CA SER A 10 1.64 -41.20 -31.99
C SER A 10 2.99 -40.49 -31.84
N SER A 11 4.06 -41.15 -32.29
CA SER A 11 5.42 -40.58 -32.40
C SER A 11 5.72 -39.99 -33.80
N HIS A 12 4.70 -39.73 -34.62
CA HIS A 12 4.89 -39.21 -35.97
C HIS A 12 5.56 -37.82 -36.00
N PRO A 13 6.30 -37.47 -37.06
CA PRO A 13 6.90 -36.15 -37.22
C PRO A 13 5.88 -35.01 -37.13
N LEU A 14 6.25 -33.92 -36.46
CA LEU A 14 5.36 -32.75 -36.26
C LEU A 14 4.77 -32.19 -37.58
N PRO A 15 5.51 -32.11 -38.71
CA PRO A 15 4.92 -31.68 -39.98
C PRO A 15 3.76 -32.57 -40.44
N LEU A 16 3.93 -33.90 -40.33
CA LEU A 16 2.88 -34.86 -40.68
C LEU A 16 1.67 -34.71 -39.76
N LYS A 17 1.90 -34.59 -38.44
CA LYS A 17 0.82 -34.34 -37.48
C LYS A 17 0.04 -33.07 -37.83
N ARG A 18 0.73 -31.97 -38.18
CA ARG A 18 0.08 -30.70 -38.57
C ARG A 18 -0.77 -30.83 -39.83
N VAL A 19 -0.32 -31.57 -40.85
CA VAL A 19 -1.10 -31.80 -42.09
C VAL A 19 -2.37 -32.59 -41.78
N ILE A 20 -2.27 -33.64 -40.98
CA ILE A 20 -3.44 -34.46 -40.61
C ILE A 20 -4.40 -33.65 -39.74
N VAL A 21 -3.90 -32.88 -38.77
CA VAL A 21 -4.74 -31.97 -37.96
C VAL A 21 -5.47 -30.96 -38.85
N ARG A 22 -4.79 -30.35 -39.83
CA ARG A 22 -5.43 -29.43 -40.78
C ARG A 22 -6.57 -30.14 -41.51
N ARG A 23 -6.35 -31.37 -41.98
CA ARG A 23 -7.40 -32.15 -42.65
C ARG A 23 -8.57 -32.48 -41.73
N VAL A 24 -8.31 -32.81 -40.47
CA VAL A 24 -9.36 -33.03 -39.46
C VAL A 24 -10.17 -31.76 -39.21
N VAL A 25 -9.53 -30.59 -39.16
CA VAL A 25 -10.21 -29.30 -39.01
C VAL A 25 -11.07 -28.97 -40.25
N GLU A 26 -10.58 -29.22 -41.47
CA GLU A 26 -11.35 -29.04 -42.71
C GLU A 26 -12.60 -29.94 -42.76
N LEU A 27 -12.55 -31.14 -42.17
CA LEU A 27 -13.70 -32.05 -42.12
C LEU A 27 -14.86 -31.51 -41.26
N ALA A 28 -14.64 -30.47 -40.45
CA ALA A 28 -15.72 -29.79 -39.71
C ALA A 28 -16.76 -29.13 -40.63
N GLU A 29 -16.43 -28.89 -41.90
CA GLU A 29 -17.35 -28.27 -42.86
C GLU A 29 -18.41 -29.25 -43.39
N THR A 30 -18.19 -30.56 -43.19
CA THR A 30 -19.11 -31.60 -43.66
C THR A 30 -20.24 -31.82 -42.66
N PRO A 31 -21.46 -32.18 -43.11
CA PRO A 31 -22.53 -32.57 -42.20
C PRO A 31 -22.14 -33.80 -41.37
N LEU A 32 -22.32 -33.70 -40.05
CA LEU A 32 -22.01 -34.78 -39.11
C LEU A 32 -23.23 -35.11 -38.26
N SER A 33 -23.33 -36.36 -37.83
CA SER A 33 -24.34 -36.75 -36.85
C SER A 33 -24.06 -36.15 -35.47
N GLN A 34 -25.11 -36.00 -34.66
CA GLN A 34 -25.00 -35.52 -33.28
C GLN A 34 -23.97 -36.31 -32.45
N ALA A 35 -23.90 -37.63 -32.64
CA ALA A 35 -22.95 -38.50 -31.94
C ALA A 35 -21.49 -38.20 -32.37
N GLN A 36 -21.25 -37.96 -33.65
CA GLN A 36 -19.92 -37.60 -34.17
C GLN A 36 -19.48 -36.22 -33.67
N CYS A 37 -20.37 -35.23 -33.68
CA CYS A 37 -20.10 -33.90 -33.12
C CYS A 37 -19.73 -34.00 -31.63
N ARG A 38 -20.54 -34.72 -30.84
CA ARG A 38 -20.31 -34.90 -29.40
C ARG A 38 -18.99 -35.60 -29.10
N ALA A 39 -18.61 -36.61 -29.88
CA ALA A 39 -17.31 -37.28 -29.73
C ALA A 39 -16.14 -36.34 -30.04
N MET A 40 -16.26 -35.51 -31.09
CA MET A 40 -15.25 -34.50 -31.42
C MET A 40 -15.13 -33.41 -30.35
N PHE A 41 -16.24 -32.91 -29.81
CA PHE A 41 -16.22 -31.94 -28.70
C PHE A 41 -15.61 -32.53 -27.44
N ALA A 42 -15.95 -33.77 -27.08
CA ALA A 42 -15.38 -34.44 -25.92
C ALA A 42 -13.85 -34.61 -26.05
N LEU A 43 -13.38 -35.08 -27.21
CA LEU A 43 -11.95 -35.23 -27.47
C LEU A 43 -11.25 -33.85 -27.50
N GLY A 44 -11.82 -32.86 -28.19
CA GLY A 44 -11.30 -31.51 -28.25
C GLY A 44 -11.16 -30.88 -26.86
N THR A 45 -12.21 -30.97 -26.03
CA THR A 45 -12.21 -30.53 -24.63
C THR A 45 -11.09 -31.19 -23.84
N ARG A 46 -10.97 -32.52 -23.94
CA ARG A 46 -9.94 -33.29 -23.25
C ARG A 46 -8.54 -32.84 -23.67
N LEU A 47 -8.31 -32.59 -24.96
CA LEU A 47 -7.03 -32.10 -25.45
C LEU A 47 -6.73 -30.68 -25.00
N VAL A 48 -7.72 -29.79 -24.92
CA VAL A 48 -7.52 -28.41 -24.42
C VAL A 48 -7.14 -28.42 -22.94
N LEU A 49 -7.88 -29.17 -22.11
CA LEU A 49 -7.77 -29.10 -20.65
C LEU A 49 -6.72 -30.06 -20.07
N GLN A 50 -6.45 -31.19 -20.73
CA GLN A 50 -5.56 -32.24 -20.24
C GLN A 50 -4.46 -32.62 -21.25
N GLY A 51 -4.29 -31.85 -22.33
CA GLY A 51 -3.20 -32.06 -23.27
C GLY A 51 -1.84 -31.94 -22.56
N PRO A 52 -0.97 -32.96 -22.63
CA PRO A 52 0.31 -32.99 -21.90
C PRO A 52 1.33 -31.98 -22.45
N ASP A 53 1.19 -31.59 -23.72
CA ASP A 53 2.09 -30.67 -24.40
C ASP A 53 1.32 -29.51 -25.07
N ALA A 54 2.04 -28.45 -25.44
CA ALA A 54 1.47 -27.27 -26.06
C ALA A 54 0.84 -27.56 -27.43
N PHE A 55 1.34 -28.56 -28.17
CA PHE A 55 0.80 -28.96 -29.46
C PHE A 55 -0.59 -29.58 -29.29
N GLN A 56 -0.77 -30.54 -28.39
CA GLN A 56 -2.06 -31.18 -28.14
C GLN A 56 -3.11 -30.19 -27.65
N ARG A 57 -2.75 -29.29 -26.73
CA ARG A 57 -3.66 -28.21 -26.29
C ARG A 57 -4.08 -27.30 -27.44
N GLN A 58 -3.16 -26.98 -28.34
CA GLN A 58 -3.45 -26.18 -29.52
C GLN A 58 -4.34 -26.92 -30.53
N VAL A 59 -4.09 -28.20 -30.76
CA VAL A 59 -4.94 -29.05 -31.61
C VAL A 59 -6.37 -29.12 -31.04
N GLY A 60 -6.50 -29.32 -29.73
CA GLY A 60 -7.79 -29.29 -29.05
C GLY A 60 -8.55 -27.99 -29.30
N ARG A 61 -7.88 -26.84 -29.19
CA ARG A 61 -8.48 -25.52 -29.45
C ARG A 61 -8.97 -25.40 -30.90
N GLN A 62 -8.12 -25.75 -31.86
CA GLN A 62 -8.49 -25.70 -33.29
C GLN A 62 -9.71 -26.59 -33.60
N VAL A 63 -9.78 -27.76 -32.99
CA VAL A 63 -10.90 -28.70 -33.17
C VAL A 63 -12.18 -28.16 -32.55
N VAL A 64 -12.13 -27.69 -31.29
CA VAL A 64 -13.32 -27.13 -30.61
C VAL A 64 -13.83 -25.90 -31.36
N GLU A 65 -12.95 -25.01 -31.80
CA GLU A 65 -13.33 -23.80 -32.55
C GLU A 65 -13.96 -24.13 -33.91
N ALA A 66 -13.34 -25.01 -34.69
CA ALA A 66 -13.83 -25.36 -36.01
C ALA A 66 -15.17 -26.10 -35.94
N TYR A 67 -15.25 -27.18 -35.16
CA TYR A 67 -16.47 -27.97 -35.05
C TYR A 67 -17.57 -27.18 -34.32
N GLY A 68 -17.22 -26.35 -33.33
CA GLY A 68 -18.20 -25.50 -32.63
C GLY A 68 -18.78 -24.44 -33.55
N ARG A 69 -18.00 -23.92 -34.51
CA ARG A 69 -18.46 -22.93 -35.50
C ARG A 69 -19.40 -23.51 -36.55
N TYR A 70 -19.11 -24.70 -37.06
CA TYR A 70 -19.89 -25.36 -38.12
C TYR A 70 -21.09 -26.16 -37.58
N HIS A 71 -21.01 -26.67 -36.35
CA HIS A 71 -22.06 -27.46 -35.70
C HIS A 71 -22.53 -26.79 -34.40
N ARG A 72 -23.02 -25.54 -34.51
CA ARG A 72 -23.36 -24.71 -33.34
C ARG A 72 -24.48 -25.28 -32.48
N GLY A 73 -25.52 -25.86 -33.08
CA GLY A 73 -26.65 -26.42 -32.33
C GLY A 73 -26.21 -27.61 -31.46
N GLU A 74 -25.36 -28.48 -32.01
CA GLU A 74 -24.77 -29.59 -31.27
C GLU A 74 -23.79 -29.10 -30.21
N PHE A 75 -23.03 -28.04 -30.50
CA PHE A 75 -22.11 -27.43 -29.53
C PHE A 75 -22.86 -26.74 -28.38
N GLU A 76 -23.98 -26.06 -28.65
CA GLU A 76 -24.86 -25.48 -27.65
C GLU A 76 -25.40 -26.56 -26.70
N ALA A 77 -25.87 -27.69 -27.24
CA ALA A 77 -26.33 -28.81 -26.43
C ALA A 77 -25.20 -29.45 -25.59
N PHE A 78 -23.96 -29.46 -26.11
CA PHE A 78 -22.78 -29.97 -25.40
C PHE A 78 -22.32 -29.00 -24.30
N PHE A 79 -22.16 -27.71 -24.63
CA PHE A 79 -21.70 -26.64 -23.77
C PHE A 79 -22.86 -26.02 -22.99
N ASN A 80 -23.62 -26.86 -22.29
CA ASN A 80 -24.79 -26.48 -21.52
C ASN A 80 -24.45 -26.05 -20.07
N ARG A 81 -25.45 -25.52 -19.37
CA ARG A 81 -25.36 -25.07 -17.97
C ARG A 81 -24.71 -26.08 -17.03
N GLY A 82 -25.12 -27.35 -17.10
CA GLY A 82 -24.60 -28.40 -16.21
C GLY A 82 -23.12 -28.71 -16.45
N PHE A 83 -22.69 -28.67 -17.71
CA PHE A 83 -21.28 -28.86 -18.05
C PHE A 83 -20.41 -27.70 -17.58
N VAL A 84 -20.81 -26.46 -17.86
CA VAL A 84 -20.08 -25.25 -17.43
C VAL A 84 -19.99 -25.17 -15.91
N LEU A 85 -21.09 -25.44 -15.19
CA LEU A 85 -21.10 -25.49 -13.74
C LEU A 85 -20.16 -26.58 -13.19
N GLY A 86 -20.18 -27.75 -13.83
CA GLY A 86 -19.27 -28.85 -13.50
C GLY A 86 -17.81 -28.44 -13.58
N LEU A 87 -17.42 -27.74 -14.66
CA LEU A 87 -16.06 -27.21 -14.81
C LEU A 87 -15.70 -26.22 -13.70
N LEU A 88 -16.57 -25.24 -13.42
CA LEU A 88 -16.29 -24.16 -12.45
C LEU A 88 -16.25 -24.62 -10.99
N GLN A 89 -16.97 -25.69 -10.65
CA GLN A 89 -17.05 -26.18 -9.26
C GLN A 89 -16.17 -27.41 -9.01
N ARG A 90 -16.06 -28.33 -9.97
CA ARG A 90 -15.37 -29.62 -9.80
C ARG A 90 -14.08 -29.75 -10.61
N GLY A 91 -13.87 -28.90 -11.62
CA GLY A 91 -12.74 -29.02 -12.52
C GLY A 91 -13.00 -30.00 -13.67
N TYR A 92 -11.93 -30.53 -14.27
CA TYR A 92 -12.02 -31.46 -15.39
C TYR A 92 -10.95 -32.56 -15.29
N GLY A 93 -11.38 -33.77 -14.95
CA GLY A 93 -10.48 -34.89 -14.64
C GLY A 93 -9.50 -34.52 -13.54
N GLU A 94 -8.19 -34.52 -13.81
CA GLU A 94 -7.15 -34.12 -12.86
C GLU A 94 -6.98 -32.59 -12.70
N LEU A 95 -7.58 -31.79 -13.59
CA LEU A 95 -7.45 -30.35 -13.57
C LEU A 95 -8.35 -29.73 -12.49
N SER A 96 -7.77 -28.99 -11.55
CA SER A 96 -8.50 -28.30 -10.48
C SER A 96 -9.46 -27.24 -11.03
N CYS A 97 -10.61 -27.04 -10.37
CA CYS A 97 -11.54 -25.94 -10.66
C CYS A 97 -10.92 -24.54 -10.53
N ARG A 98 -9.74 -24.44 -9.89
CA ARG A 98 -8.97 -23.20 -9.73
C ARG A 98 -7.93 -22.98 -10.82
N ASP A 99 -7.81 -23.88 -11.78
CA ASP A 99 -6.89 -23.72 -12.90
C ASP A 99 -7.42 -22.66 -13.90
N PRO A 100 -6.64 -21.63 -14.26
CA PRO A 100 -7.07 -20.61 -15.22
C PRO A 100 -7.50 -21.17 -16.59
N ALA A 101 -6.98 -22.33 -17.01
CA ALA A 101 -7.35 -22.95 -18.28
C ALA A 101 -8.85 -23.29 -18.38
N ILE A 102 -9.52 -23.50 -17.24
CA ILE A 102 -10.97 -23.70 -17.22
C ILE A 102 -11.71 -22.45 -17.67
N LEU A 103 -11.33 -21.28 -17.14
CA LEU A 103 -11.94 -20.01 -17.54
C LEU A 103 -11.64 -19.68 -19.01
N ASP A 104 -10.45 -20.05 -19.50
CA ASP A 104 -10.08 -19.89 -20.92
C ASP A 104 -10.98 -20.72 -21.83
N TYR A 105 -11.24 -21.96 -21.42
CA TYR A 105 -12.14 -22.85 -22.14
C TYR A 105 -13.57 -22.32 -22.10
N VAL A 106 -14.06 -21.88 -20.94
CA VAL A 106 -15.40 -21.29 -20.79
C VAL A 106 -15.54 -20.04 -21.66
N GLN A 107 -14.56 -19.13 -21.65
CA GLN A 107 -14.53 -17.93 -22.48
C GLN A 107 -14.60 -18.28 -23.97
N THR A 108 -13.87 -19.31 -24.41
CA THR A 108 -13.90 -19.80 -25.79
C THR A 108 -15.28 -20.37 -26.14
N GLY A 109 -15.87 -21.16 -25.24
CA GLY A 109 -17.21 -21.70 -25.40
C GLY A 109 -18.26 -20.60 -25.56
N LEU A 110 -18.25 -19.59 -24.68
CA LEU A 110 -19.16 -18.43 -24.76
C LEU A 110 -19.09 -17.70 -26.11
N ARG A 111 -17.89 -17.52 -26.68
CA ARG A 111 -17.73 -16.90 -28.01
C ARG A 111 -18.40 -17.73 -29.12
N LEU A 112 -18.36 -19.05 -29.03
CA LEU A 112 -18.92 -19.95 -30.04
C LEU A 112 -20.45 -20.00 -30.00
N ILE A 113 -21.04 -19.92 -28.80
CA ILE A 113 -22.50 -19.95 -28.61
C ILE A 113 -23.13 -18.57 -28.43
N MET A 114 -22.39 -17.49 -28.67
CA MET A 114 -22.83 -16.12 -28.39
C MET A 114 -24.11 -15.71 -29.16
N SER A 115 -24.38 -16.38 -30.29
CA SER A 115 -25.58 -16.21 -31.10
C SER A 115 -26.73 -17.18 -30.74
N CYS A 116 -26.54 -18.05 -29.76
CA CYS A 116 -27.49 -19.09 -29.40
C CYS A 116 -28.30 -18.71 -28.14
N PRO A 117 -29.58 -19.11 -28.02
CA PRO A 117 -30.42 -18.75 -26.89
C PRO A 117 -29.87 -19.20 -25.52
N ALA A 118 -29.22 -20.37 -25.44
CA ALA A 118 -28.71 -20.90 -24.17
C ALA A 118 -27.63 -20.02 -23.52
N VAL A 119 -27.03 -19.08 -24.26
CA VAL A 119 -26.02 -18.15 -23.70
C VAL A 119 -26.59 -17.30 -22.57
N LEU A 120 -27.89 -16.99 -22.59
CA LEU A 120 -28.54 -16.19 -21.55
C LEU A 120 -28.53 -16.91 -20.20
N GLU A 121 -28.85 -18.20 -20.17
CA GLU A 121 -28.79 -19.02 -18.95
C GLU A 121 -27.36 -19.16 -18.42
N LEU A 122 -26.37 -19.16 -19.30
CA LEU A 122 -24.96 -19.21 -18.93
C LEU A 122 -24.46 -17.88 -18.39
N PHE A 123 -24.93 -16.75 -18.91
CA PHE A 123 -24.64 -15.45 -18.32
C PHE A 123 -25.15 -15.38 -16.88
N GLU A 124 -26.39 -15.82 -16.62
CA GLU A 124 -26.93 -15.87 -15.26
C GLU A 124 -26.13 -16.82 -14.34
N LEU A 125 -25.72 -17.98 -14.85
CA LEU A 125 -24.83 -18.89 -14.12
C LEU A 125 -23.51 -18.19 -13.73
N LEU A 126 -22.89 -17.53 -14.70
CA LEU A 126 -21.59 -16.89 -14.54
C LEU A 126 -21.63 -15.67 -13.62
N GLN A 127 -22.76 -14.97 -13.53
CA GLN A 127 -22.95 -13.92 -12.51
C GLN A 127 -22.79 -14.46 -11.10
N VAL A 128 -23.41 -15.62 -10.80
CA VAL A 128 -23.33 -16.25 -9.48
C VAL A 128 -21.93 -16.82 -9.24
N GLU A 129 -21.39 -17.54 -10.22
CA GLU A 129 -20.09 -18.19 -10.09
C GLU A 129 -18.93 -17.18 -10.04
N ALA A 130 -19.01 -16.05 -10.75
CA ALA A 130 -18.01 -14.99 -10.65
C ALA A 130 -17.92 -14.41 -9.23
N LEU A 131 -19.07 -14.17 -8.58
CA LEU A 131 -19.12 -13.72 -7.20
C LEU A 131 -18.55 -14.79 -6.24
N ARG A 132 -18.92 -16.07 -6.42
CA ARG A 132 -18.36 -17.18 -5.63
C ARG A 132 -16.83 -17.23 -5.75
N VAL A 133 -16.31 -17.19 -6.97
CA VAL A 133 -14.87 -17.29 -7.23
C VAL A 133 -14.11 -16.16 -6.54
N VAL A 134 -14.59 -14.90 -6.59
CA VAL A 134 -13.92 -13.80 -5.88
C VAL A 134 -14.03 -13.91 -4.36
N CYS A 135 -15.15 -14.43 -3.83
CA CYS A 135 -15.30 -14.71 -2.40
C CYS A 135 -14.29 -15.75 -1.89
N GLU A 136 -13.86 -16.68 -2.75
CA GLU A 136 -12.86 -17.70 -2.42
C GLU A 136 -11.41 -17.19 -2.45
N ARG A 137 -11.19 -15.89 -2.71
CA ARG A 137 -9.86 -15.24 -2.76
C ARG A 137 -8.94 -15.93 -3.77
N PRO A 138 -9.25 -15.85 -5.07
CA PRO A 138 -8.52 -16.56 -6.11
C PRO A 138 -7.10 -16.00 -6.24
N ALA A 139 -6.16 -16.85 -6.63
CA ALA A 139 -4.80 -16.41 -6.93
C ALA A 139 -4.80 -15.42 -8.13
N PRO A 140 -3.77 -14.54 -8.26
CA PRO A 140 -3.72 -13.52 -9.30
C PRO A 140 -3.97 -14.04 -10.73
N PRO A 141 -3.42 -15.20 -11.17
CA PRO A 141 -3.66 -15.72 -12.52
C PRO A 141 -5.13 -16.04 -12.79
N LEU A 142 -5.80 -16.73 -11.84
CA LEU A 142 -7.21 -17.09 -11.97
C LEU A 142 -8.10 -15.83 -11.93
N CYS A 143 -7.80 -14.91 -11.01
CA CYS A 143 -8.54 -13.66 -10.88
C CYS A 143 -8.43 -12.79 -12.15
N ALA A 144 -7.23 -12.68 -12.73
CA ALA A 144 -7.00 -11.95 -13.97
C ALA A 144 -7.77 -12.57 -15.14
N ARG A 145 -7.78 -13.90 -15.28
CA ARG A 145 -8.54 -14.60 -16.33
C ARG A 145 -10.05 -14.47 -16.13
N LEU A 146 -10.55 -14.53 -14.89
CA LEU A 146 -11.94 -14.19 -14.59
C LEU A 146 -12.26 -12.77 -15.01
N CYS A 147 -11.40 -11.80 -14.64
CA CYS A 147 -11.64 -10.41 -14.99
C CYS A 147 -11.59 -10.16 -16.51
N GLN A 148 -10.80 -10.94 -17.26
CA GLN A 148 -10.82 -10.92 -18.72
C GLN A 148 -12.16 -11.38 -19.28
N LEU A 149 -12.67 -12.52 -18.78
CA LEU A 149 -13.93 -13.08 -19.22
C LEU A 149 -15.06 -12.08 -18.96
N LEU A 150 -15.08 -11.47 -17.78
CA LEU A 150 -16.08 -10.46 -17.42
C LEU A 150 -15.96 -9.17 -18.24
N GLY A 151 -14.74 -8.79 -18.64
CA GLY A 151 -14.51 -7.66 -19.54
C GLY A 151 -14.99 -7.93 -20.98
N ASP A 152 -14.74 -9.13 -21.50
CA ASP A 152 -15.21 -9.57 -22.82
C ASP A 152 -16.74 -9.76 -22.84
N PHE A 153 -17.31 -10.21 -21.72
CA PHE A 153 -18.74 -10.50 -21.56
C PHE A 153 -19.32 -9.79 -20.32
N PRO A 154 -19.58 -8.46 -20.39
CA PRO A 154 -20.14 -7.69 -19.27
C PRO A 154 -21.49 -8.23 -18.76
N GLN A 155 -22.21 -9.01 -19.56
CA GLN A 155 -23.44 -9.70 -19.16
C GLN A 155 -23.21 -10.71 -18.03
N CYS A 156 -21.98 -11.18 -17.84
CA CYS A 156 -21.59 -12.10 -16.76
C CYS A 156 -21.28 -11.38 -15.44
N LEU A 157 -21.23 -10.04 -15.41
CA LEU A 157 -20.98 -9.30 -14.17
C LEU A 157 -22.18 -9.42 -13.22
N PRO A 158 -21.98 -9.65 -11.91
CA PRO A 158 -23.07 -9.73 -10.94
C PRO A 158 -23.98 -8.50 -11.00
N ARG A 159 -25.27 -8.70 -11.26
CA ARG A 159 -26.23 -7.61 -11.47
C ARG A 159 -27.00 -7.23 -10.21
N GLY A 160 -27.32 -5.93 -10.12
CA GLY A 160 -28.11 -5.37 -9.04
C GLY A 160 -27.24 -4.87 -7.88
N ARG A 161 -27.67 -3.74 -7.29
CA ARG A 161 -26.88 -2.92 -6.35
C ARG A 161 -26.17 -3.72 -5.25
N LYS A 162 -26.82 -4.74 -4.68
CA LYS A 162 -26.23 -5.55 -3.59
C LYS A 162 -25.13 -6.49 -4.10
N LEU A 163 -25.35 -7.14 -5.24
CA LEU A 163 -24.42 -8.12 -5.79
C LEU A 163 -23.21 -7.44 -6.44
N SER A 164 -23.42 -6.34 -7.16
CA SER A 164 -22.31 -5.56 -7.74
C SER A 164 -21.43 -4.96 -6.65
N LEU A 165 -22.03 -4.43 -5.59
CA LEU A 165 -21.30 -3.97 -4.41
C LEU A 165 -20.50 -5.09 -3.74
N ALA A 166 -21.15 -6.23 -3.46
CA ALA A 166 -20.48 -7.38 -2.85
C ALA A 166 -19.32 -7.88 -3.71
N PHE A 167 -19.51 -7.94 -5.03
CA PHE A 167 -18.45 -8.30 -5.97
C PHE A 167 -17.25 -7.35 -5.88
N CYS A 168 -17.49 -6.04 -5.91
CA CYS A 168 -16.42 -5.05 -5.83
C CYS A 168 -15.64 -5.16 -4.51
N GLN A 169 -16.34 -5.27 -3.37
CA GLN A 169 -15.70 -5.41 -2.07
C GLN A 169 -14.89 -6.70 -1.95
N GLN A 170 -15.41 -7.82 -2.45
CA GLN A 170 -14.69 -9.10 -2.44
C GLN A 170 -13.50 -9.12 -3.40
N LEU A 171 -13.58 -8.37 -4.51
CA LEU A 171 -12.46 -8.19 -5.42
C LEU A 171 -11.34 -7.35 -4.76
N VAL A 172 -11.68 -6.29 -4.03
CA VAL A 172 -10.71 -5.52 -3.22
C VAL A 172 -10.05 -6.42 -2.17
N ARG A 173 -10.83 -7.23 -1.44
CA ARG A 173 -10.29 -8.21 -0.48
C ARG A 173 -9.39 -9.24 -1.15
N SER A 174 -9.72 -9.70 -2.35
CA SER A 174 -8.88 -10.62 -3.12
C SER A 174 -7.54 -9.98 -3.48
N ILE A 175 -7.56 -8.74 -3.98
CA ILE A 175 -6.33 -7.97 -4.29
C ILE A 175 -5.46 -7.81 -3.05
N ALA A 176 -6.06 -7.59 -1.88
CA ALA A 176 -5.32 -7.51 -0.61
C ALA A 176 -4.56 -8.80 -0.24
N HIS A 177 -4.91 -9.95 -0.81
CA HIS A 177 -4.22 -11.23 -0.58
C HIS A 177 -3.25 -11.61 -1.71
N PHE A 178 -3.14 -10.79 -2.76
CA PHE A 178 -2.28 -11.11 -3.88
C PHE A 178 -0.80 -11.12 -3.49
N GLN A 179 -0.12 -12.17 -3.91
CA GLN A 179 1.32 -12.36 -3.70
C GLN A 179 1.93 -12.90 -4.99
N SER A 180 3.18 -12.52 -5.27
CA SER A 180 3.94 -13.12 -6.36
C SER A 180 4.34 -14.54 -6.00
N GLN A 181 4.22 -15.48 -6.94
CA GLN A 181 4.63 -16.88 -6.74
C GLN A 181 6.13 -17.10 -6.90
N GLY A 182 6.89 -16.07 -7.31
CA GLY A 182 8.33 -16.14 -7.43
C GLY A 182 9.01 -14.78 -7.55
N SER A 183 10.33 -14.81 -7.56
CA SER A 183 11.21 -13.64 -7.54
C SER A 183 11.85 -13.33 -8.90
N ARG A 184 11.59 -14.14 -9.93
CA ARG A 184 12.14 -13.92 -11.27
C ARG A 184 11.45 -12.73 -11.92
N GLU A 185 12.21 -11.93 -12.67
CA GLU A 185 11.70 -10.73 -13.30
C GLU A 185 10.50 -11.01 -14.22
N ALA A 186 10.53 -12.09 -15.00
CA ALA A 186 9.42 -12.47 -15.88
C ALA A 186 8.13 -12.78 -15.10
N GLU A 187 8.25 -13.44 -13.93
CA GLU A 187 7.11 -13.76 -13.05
C GLU A 187 6.56 -12.50 -12.39
N LEU A 188 7.43 -11.58 -11.97
CA LEU A 188 7.03 -10.29 -11.39
C LEU A 188 6.31 -9.41 -12.43
N ARG A 189 6.82 -9.35 -13.67
CA ARG A 189 6.14 -8.63 -14.76
C ARG A 189 4.77 -9.21 -15.06
N LEU A 190 4.67 -10.55 -15.10
CA LEU A 190 3.40 -11.24 -15.29
C LEU A 190 2.42 -10.93 -14.14
N TYR A 191 2.90 -10.98 -12.89
CA TYR A 191 2.12 -10.64 -11.71
C TYR A 191 1.58 -9.21 -11.78
N VAL A 192 2.42 -8.21 -12.09
CA VAL A 192 2.00 -6.82 -12.25
C VAL A 192 0.95 -6.68 -13.36
N SER A 193 1.13 -7.37 -14.49
CA SER A 193 0.15 -7.38 -15.58
C SER A 193 -1.20 -7.96 -15.14
N GLN A 194 -1.20 -9.06 -14.39
CA GLN A 194 -2.41 -9.70 -13.86
C GLN A 194 -3.16 -8.78 -12.90
N VAL A 195 -2.47 -8.16 -11.94
CA VAL A 195 -3.09 -7.20 -11.01
C VAL A 195 -3.63 -5.98 -11.77
N THR A 196 -2.89 -5.48 -12.76
CA THR A 196 -3.32 -4.35 -13.58
C THR A 196 -4.63 -4.66 -14.31
N GLN A 197 -4.77 -5.88 -14.83
CA GLN A 197 -6.01 -6.35 -15.47
C GLN A 197 -7.18 -6.41 -14.48
N VAL A 198 -6.98 -6.97 -13.29
CA VAL A 198 -8.01 -7.03 -12.23
C VAL A 198 -8.44 -5.62 -11.81
N SER A 199 -7.49 -4.72 -11.56
CA SER A 199 -7.76 -3.32 -11.23
C SER A 199 -8.49 -2.59 -12.37
N GLY A 200 -8.20 -2.95 -13.63
CA GLY A 200 -8.84 -2.41 -14.82
C GLY A 200 -10.32 -2.74 -14.89
N LEU A 201 -10.69 -4.00 -14.62
CA LEU A 201 -12.10 -4.38 -14.53
C LEU A 201 -12.80 -3.61 -13.42
N LEU A 202 -12.23 -3.57 -12.20
CA LEU A 202 -12.87 -2.88 -11.09
C LEU A 202 -13.12 -1.39 -11.39
N ARG A 203 -12.16 -0.71 -12.05
CA ARG A 203 -12.34 0.66 -12.55
C ARG A 203 -13.46 0.79 -13.57
N SER A 204 -13.60 -0.17 -14.49
CA SER A 204 -14.72 -0.17 -15.45
C SER A 204 -16.07 -0.34 -14.76
N VAL A 205 -16.14 -1.17 -13.71
CA VAL A 205 -17.36 -1.34 -12.89
C VAL A 205 -17.69 -0.05 -12.14
N TRP A 206 -16.71 0.62 -11.52
CA TRP A 206 -16.93 1.92 -10.88
C TRP A 206 -17.42 2.99 -11.86
N LYS A 207 -17.01 2.94 -13.13
CA LYS A 207 -17.51 3.87 -14.16
C LYS A 207 -18.95 3.54 -14.59
N ALA A 208 -19.28 2.25 -14.68
CA ALA A 208 -20.60 1.80 -15.08
C ALA A 208 -21.64 1.94 -13.95
N GLU A 209 -21.23 1.70 -12.71
CA GLU A 209 -22.05 1.79 -11.50
C GLU A 209 -21.34 2.65 -10.43
N PRO A 210 -21.41 4.00 -10.52
CA PRO A 210 -20.69 4.92 -9.63
C PRO A 210 -20.95 4.71 -8.13
N ASP A 211 -22.13 4.22 -7.77
CA ASP A 211 -22.51 3.89 -6.38
C ASP A 211 -21.62 2.82 -5.73
N THR A 212 -20.87 2.05 -6.53
CA THR A 212 -19.95 1.02 -6.03
C THR A 212 -18.57 1.57 -5.65
N LEU A 213 -18.20 2.77 -6.12
CA LEU A 213 -16.86 3.35 -5.94
C LEU A 213 -16.56 3.61 -4.45
N LEU A 214 -17.38 4.44 -3.80
CA LEU A 214 -17.13 4.85 -2.41
C LEU A 214 -17.10 3.64 -1.46
N PRO A 215 -18.06 2.69 -1.50
CA PRO A 215 -17.99 1.49 -0.66
C PRO A 215 -16.79 0.58 -0.93
N SER A 216 -16.29 0.53 -2.18
CA SER A 216 -15.07 -0.21 -2.51
C SER A 216 -13.84 0.44 -1.89
N LEU A 217 -13.77 1.77 -1.91
CA LEU A 217 -12.70 2.52 -1.26
C LEU A 217 -12.80 2.43 0.27
N GLN A 218 -14.00 2.43 0.84
CA GLN A 218 -14.19 2.19 2.28
C GLN A 218 -13.69 0.80 2.68
N GLU A 219 -13.95 -0.22 1.86
CA GLU A 219 -13.39 -1.57 2.10
C GLU A 219 -11.86 -1.57 2.03
N LEU A 220 -11.27 -0.88 1.04
CA LEU A 220 -9.82 -0.72 0.94
C LEU A 220 -9.25 -0.06 2.20
N PHE A 221 -9.90 1.00 2.70
CA PHE A 221 -9.49 1.70 3.91
C PHE A 221 -9.60 0.81 5.14
N ALA A 222 -10.69 0.07 5.29
CA ALA A 222 -10.87 -0.89 6.38
C ALA A 222 -9.75 -1.94 6.41
N ILE A 223 -9.31 -2.41 5.24
CA ILE A 223 -8.21 -3.37 5.12
C ILE A 223 -6.89 -2.76 5.57
N ILE A 224 -6.53 -1.57 5.07
CA ILE A 224 -5.24 -0.95 5.42
C ILE A 224 -5.20 -0.40 6.85
N SER A 225 -6.33 0.00 7.43
CA SER A 225 -6.38 0.51 8.81
C SER A 225 -6.55 -0.60 9.86
N ALA A 226 -6.68 -1.86 9.47
CA ALA A 226 -6.87 -2.95 10.41
C ALA A 226 -5.58 -3.25 11.17
N ALA A 227 -5.61 -3.07 12.50
CA ALA A 227 -4.45 -3.24 13.38
C ALA A 227 -4.15 -4.71 13.71
N ASP A 228 -5.19 -5.53 13.87
CA ASP A 228 -5.09 -6.94 14.24
C ASP A 228 -5.50 -7.81 13.05
N THR A 229 -4.63 -7.90 12.03
CA THR A 229 -4.86 -8.76 10.87
C THR A 229 -3.98 -10.01 10.94
N PRO A 230 -4.52 -11.20 10.63
CA PRO A 230 -3.73 -12.43 10.57
C PRO A 230 -2.80 -12.49 9.35
N PHE A 231 -2.93 -11.53 8.43
CA PHE A 231 -2.12 -11.40 7.23
C PHE A 231 -1.77 -9.93 6.98
N GLU A 232 -0.67 -9.68 6.28
CA GLU A 232 -0.30 -8.34 5.84
C GLU A 232 -0.91 -8.05 4.46
N PRO A 233 -1.71 -6.98 4.30
CA PRO A 233 -2.30 -6.61 3.02
C PRO A 233 -1.26 -6.35 1.94
N SER A 234 -1.52 -6.88 0.75
CA SER A 234 -0.65 -6.71 -0.41
C SER A 234 -0.55 -5.26 -0.87
N VAL A 235 0.67 -4.85 -1.23
CA VAL A 235 0.91 -3.57 -1.93
C VAL A 235 0.23 -3.50 -3.30
N ALA A 236 -0.30 -4.60 -3.83
CA ALA A 236 -1.15 -4.63 -5.03
C ALA A 236 -2.38 -3.72 -4.91
N LEU A 237 -2.84 -3.40 -3.70
CA LEU A 237 -3.90 -2.41 -3.46
C LEU A 237 -3.58 -1.03 -4.04
N ALA A 238 -2.29 -0.69 -4.18
CA ALA A 238 -1.84 0.53 -4.83
C ALA A 238 -2.32 0.66 -6.30
N SER A 239 -2.64 -0.45 -6.96
CA SER A 239 -3.19 -0.44 -8.33
C SER A 239 -4.59 0.17 -8.43
N LEU A 240 -5.30 0.29 -7.31
CA LEU A 240 -6.67 0.80 -7.23
C LEU A 240 -6.77 2.32 -7.06
N VAL A 241 -5.73 2.93 -6.51
CA VAL A 241 -5.80 4.31 -5.98
C VAL A 241 -5.25 5.38 -6.94
N GLN A 242 -4.74 4.98 -8.10
CA GLN A 242 -4.01 5.84 -9.04
C GLN A 242 -4.92 6.82 -9.80
N HIS A 243 -6.21 6.53 -9.90
CA HIS A 243 -7.17 7.29 -10.72
C HIS A 243 -8.38 7.77 -9.91
N ILE A 244 -8.20 7.99 -8.62
CA ILE A 244 -9.27 8.43 -7.73
C ILE A 244 -9.29 9.97 -7.69
N PRO A 245 -10.47 10.61 -7.83
CA PRO A 245 -10.59 12.07 -7.75
C PRO A 245 -10.10 12.61 -6.41
N LEU A 246 -9.38 13.74 -6.42
CA LEU A 246 -8.82 14.38 -5.21
C LEU A 246 -9.86 14.63 -4.12
N GLN A 247 -11.07 15.02 -4.49
CA GLN A 247 -12.17 15.24 -3.54
C GLN A 247 -12.51 13.98 -2.74
N MET A 248 -12.47 12.80 -3.39
CA MET A 248 -12.73 11.53 -2.74
C MET A 248 -11.60 11.15 -1.78
N ILE A 249 -10.35 11.44 -2.15
CA ILE A 249 -9.19 11.28 -1.26
C ILE A 249 -9.39 12.11 0.01
N THR A 250 -9.74 13.40 -0.15
CA THR A 250 -9.99 14.30 0.98
C THR A 250 -11.08 13.76 1.91
N VAL A 251 -12.22 13.31 1.36
CA VAL A 251 -13.33 12.75 2.16
C VAL A 251 -12.89 11.52 2.96
N LEU A 252 -12.17 10.58 2.34
CA LEU A 252 -11.72 9.36 3.00
C LEU A 252 -10.65 9.63 4.08
N ILE A 253 -9.70 10.52 3.80
CA ILE A 253 -8.67 10.91 4.76
C ILE A 253 -9.27 11.67 5.94
N MET A 254 -10.22 12.57 5.70
CA MET A 254 -10.95 13.25 6.78
C MET A 254 -11.70 12.23 7.63
N SER A 255 -12.44 11.30 7.01
CA SER A 255 -13.15 10.25 7.73
C SER A 255 -12.21 9.41 8.62
N LEU A 256 -11.01 9.08 8.14
CA LEU A 256 -10.03 8.31 8.90
C LEU A 256 -9.44 9.10 10.09
N THR A 257 -9.20 10.40 9.92
CA THR A 257 -8.47 11.22 10.89
C THR A 257 -9.35 11.93 11.92
N THR A 258 -10.62 12.18 11.60
CA THR A 258 -11.55 12.91 12.48
C THR A 258 -12.59 12.03 13.17
N ASP A 259 -12.78 10.78 12.74
CA ASP A 259 -13.75 9.88 13.38
C ASP A 259 -13.24 9.44 14.77
N PRO A 260 -13.98 9.75 15.86
CA PRO A 260 -13.55 9.43 17.22
C PRO A 260 -13.47 7.92 17.50
N ASN A 261 -14.07 7.07 16.66
CA ASN A 261 -14.02 5.63 16.81
C ASN A 261 -12.74 5.01 16.23
N VAL A 262 -11.97 5.76 15.42
CA VAL A 262 -10.73 5.27 14.82
C VAL A 262 -9.60 5.38 15.84
N LYS A 263 -8.97 4.24 16.15
CA LYS A 263 -7.85 4.15 17.09
C LYS A 263 -6.55 4.62 16.44
N ASP A 264 -5.63 5.14 17.26
CA ASP A 264 -4.28 5.54 16.83
C ASP A 264 -3.53 4.41 16.11
N ALA A 265 -3.63 3.18 16.60
CA ALA A 265 -3.04 2.01 15.94
C ALA A 265 -3.55 1.82 14.50
N SER A 266 -4.83 2.08 14.24
CA SER A 266 -5.42 1.98 12.90
C SER A 266 -4.90 3.07 11.97
N MET A 267 -4.74 4.30 12.47
CA MET A 267 -4.13 5.40 11.72
C MET A 267 -2.66 5.10 11.40
N THR A 268 -1.90 4.56 12.36
CA THR A 268 -0.51 4.12 12.15
C THR A 268 -0.41 3.07 11.06
N GLN A 269 -1.25 2.02 11.09
CA GLN A 269 -1.23 0.97 10.07
C GLN A 269 -1.61 1.50 8.69
N ALA A 270 -2.64 2.35 8.61
CA ALA A 270 -3.04 2.97 7.36
C ALA A 270 -1.89 3.77 6.74
N LEU A 271 -1.20 4.60 7.55
CA LEU A 271 -0.06 5.38 7.06
C LEU A 271 1.11 4.49 6.62
N CYS A 272 1.48 3.49 7.42
CA CYS A 272 2.53 2.53 7.08
C CYS A 272 2.25 1.84 5.74
N ARG A 273 1.05 1.30 5.56
CA ARG A 273 0.66 0.56 4.35
C ARG A 273 0.51 1.45 3.13
N MET A 274 0.05 2.70 3.30
CA MET A 274 0.06 3.69 2.21
C MET A 274 1.48 4.06 1.77
N ILE A 275 2.44 4.15 2.69
CA ILE A 275 3.85 4.36 2.32
C ILE A 275 4.40 3.13 1.59
N ASP A 276 4.05 1.92 2.02
CA ASP A 276 4.47 0.68 1.37
C ASP A 276 3.96 0.55 -0.07
N TRP A 277 2.85 1.22 -0.43
CA TRP A 277 2.37 1.31 -1.81
C TRP A 277 3.36 1.95 -2.77
N LEU A 278 4.33 2.75 -2.30
CA LEU A 278 5.44 3.23 -3.14
C LEU A 278 6.31 2.06 -3.66
N SER A 279 6.18 0.85 -3.10
CA SER A 279 6.84 -0.35 -3.60
C SER A 279 6.09 -1.01 -4.76
N TRP A 280 4.87 -0.57 -5.10
CA TRP A 280 4.16 -1.06 -6.27
C TRP A 280 4.82 -0.53 -7.56
N PRO A 281 5.20 -1.38 -8.54
CA PRO A 281 6.01 -0.94 -9.68
C PRO A 281 5.39 0.15 -10.55
N LEU A 282 4.05 0.22 -10.57
CA LEU A 282 3.29 1.22 -11.31
C LEU A 282 2.69 2.28 -10.37
N ALA A 283 3.23 2.48 -9.17
CA ALA A 283 2.74 3.47 -8.21
C ALA A 283 2.88 4.89 -8.77
N GLN A 284 1.80 5.38 -9.38
CA GLN A 284 1.63 6.79 -9.71
C GLN A 284 0.58 7.40 -8.79
N HIS A 285 0.79 8.64 -8.38
CA HIS A 285 -0.13 9.41 -7.53
C HIS A 285 -0.33 8.86 -6.11
N VAL A 286 0.45 7.86 -5.69
CA VAL A 286 0.45 7.34 -4.31
C VAL A 286 0.90 8.43 -3.32
N GLU A 287 1.81 9.31 -3.74
CA GLU A 287 2.27 10.44 -2.94
C GLU A 287 1.13 11.37 -2.51
N THR A 288 0.10 11.49 -3.35
CA THR A 288 -1.08 12.32 -3.04
C THR A 288 -1.82 11.77 -1.81
N TRP A 289 -1.97 10.44 -1.72
CA TRP A 289 -2.61 9.79 -0.59
C TRP A 289 -1.76 9.87 0.68
N VAL A 290 -0.47 9.56 0.56
CA VAL A 290 0.46 9.59 1.69
C VAL A 290 0.56 11.00 2.27
N ILE A 291 0.79 12.01 1.43
CA ILE A 291 0.90 13.40 1.89
C ILE A 291 -0.43 13.89 2.44
N ALA A 292 -1.58 13.55 1.83
CA ALA A 292 -2.88 13.91 2.39
C ALA A 292 -3.08 13.34 3.80
N LEU A 293 -2.68 12.09 4.05
CA LEU A 293 -2.77 11.48 5.37
C LEU A 293 -1.78 12.12 6.37
N LEU A 294 -0.53 12.39 5.96
CA LEU A 294 0.46 13.08 6.80
C LEU A 294 -0.06 14.46 7.25
N LYS A 295 -0.61 15.24 6.31
CA LYS A 295 -1.25 16.54 6.60
C LYS A 295 -2.48 16.40 7.49
N GLY A 296 -3.34 15.41 7.21
CA GLY A 296 -4.53 15.13 8.01
C GLY A 296 -4.20 14.82 9.47
N LEU A 297 -3.21 13.95 9.70
CA LEU A 297 -2.73 13.61 11.04
C LEU A 297 -2.08 14.80 11.76
N ALA A 298 -1.35 15.65 11.05
CA ALA A 298 -0.79 16.88 11.61
C ALA A 298 -1.91 17.84 12.06
N ALA A 299 -2.98 17.98 11.26
CA ALA A 299 -4.12 18.84 11.58
C ALA A 299 -4.86 18.39 12.85
N VAL A 300 -4.93 17.08 13.12
CA VAL A 300 -5.48 16.51 14.37
C VAL A 300 -4.41 16.26 15.45
N GLN A 301 -3.23 16.86 15.31
CA GLN A 301 -2.13 16.85 16.29
C GLN A 301 -1.62 15.45 16.67
N LYS A 302 -1.69 14.48 15.75
CA LYS A 302 -1.18 13.11 15.94
C LYS A 302 0.33 13.01 15.67
N PHE A 303 1.11 13.90 16.28
CA PHE A 303 2.55 14.04 16.01
C PHE A 303 3.37 12.79 16.37
N THR A 304 3.00 12.06 17.43
CA THR A 304 3.69 10.80 17.78
C THR A 304 3.62 9.78 16.64
N ILE A 305 2.45 9.62 16.00
CA ILE A 305 2.28 8.72 14.85
C ILE A 305 3.18 9.17 13.69
N LEU A 306 3.20 10.48 13.41
CA LEU A 306 4.04 11.03 12.35
C LEU A 306 5.52 10.81 12.61
N ILE A 307 5.98 10.99 13.86
CA ILE A 307 7.36 10.75 14.28
C ILE A 307 7.73 9.27 14.08
N ASP A 308 6.97 8.38 14.73
CA ASP A 308 7.28 6.94 14.77
C ASP A 308 7.25 6.33 13.36
N VAL A 309 6.25 6.68 12.54
CA VAL A 309 6.15 6.17 11.16
C VAL A 309 7.23 6.75 10.26
N THR A 310 7.61 8.03 10.44
CA THR A 310 8.71 8.62 9.67
C THR A 310 10.01 7.87 9.95
N LEU A 311 10.36 7.69 11.23
CA LEU A 311 11.57 6.94 11.61
C LEU A 311 11.54 5.50 11.09
N LEU A 312 10.38 4.85 11.12
CA LEU A 312 10.21 3.48 10.63
C LEU A 312 10.33 3.33 9.10
N LYS A 313 9.88 4.33 8.32
CA LYS A 313 9.66 4.17 6.87
C LYS A 313 10.55 5.06 5.99
N ILE A 314 11.29 6.02 6.54
CA ILE A 314 12.03 7.00 5.73
C ILE A 314 13.09 6.36 4.83
N GLU A 315 13.79 5.33 5.30
CA GLU A 315 14.76 4.58 4.48
C GLU A 315 14.06 3.85 3.32
N LEU A 316 12.87 3.29 3.54
CA LEU A 316 12.08 2.69 2.48
C LEU A 316 11.74 3.73 1.40
N VAL A 317 11.24 4.90 1.80
CA VAL A 317 10.90 6.00 0.89
C VAL A 317 12.13 6.46 0.12
N PHE A 318 13.28 6.64 0.80
CA PHE A 318 14.54 7.01 0.15
C PHE A 318 14.98 5.96 -0.88
N ASN A 319 14.87 4.67 -0.54
CA ASN A 319 15.18 3.58 -1.45
C ASN A 319 14.26 3.53 -2.69
N ARG A 320 13.06 4.14 -2.63
CA ARG A 320 12.19 4.24 -3.82
C ARG A 320 12.69 5.26 -4.85
N LEU A 321 13.64 6.15 -4.50
CA LEU A 321 14.23 7.11 -5.44
C LEU A 321 14.98 6.44 -6.60
N TRP A 322 15.45 5.21 -6.41
CA TRP A 322 16.11 4.43 -7.46
C TRP A 322 15.16 4.07 -8.62
N PHE A 323 13.84 4.03 -8.40
CA PHE A 323 12.86 3.57 -9.38
C PHE A 323 12.24 4.74 -10.17
N PRO A 324 12.54 4.91 -11.48
CA PRO A 324 12.18 6.12 -12.23
C PRO A 324 10.69 6.48 -12.19
N LEU A 325 9.79 5.48 -12.27
CA LEU A 325 8.34 5.71 -12.30
C LEU A 325 7.79 6.23 -10.96
N VAL A 326 8.38 5.83 -9.84
CA VAL A 326 7.92 6.19 -8.49
C VAL A 326 8.73 7.35 -7.91
N ARG A 327 9.94 7.61 -8.44
CA ARG A 327 10.90 8.60 -7.94
C ARG A 327 10.30 9.98 -7.66
N PRO A 328 9.48 10.61 -8.54
CA PRO A 328 8.91 11.92 -8.25
C PRO A 328 7.99 11.89 -7.02
N GLY A 329 7.15 10.86 -6.91
CA GLY A 329 6.25 10.68 -5.77
C GLY A 329 7.02 10.35 -4.47
N ALA A 330 8.02 9.48 -4.55
CA ALA A 330 8.90 9.18 -3.42
C ALA A 330 9.66 10.41 -2.93
N LEU A 331 10.17 11.25 -3.83
CA LEU A 331 10.83 12.51 -3.47
C LEU A 331 9.86 13.50 -2.81
N ALA A 332 8.62 13.59 -3.29
CA ALA A 332 7.60 14.44 -2.67
C ALA A 332 7.27 13.99 -1.24
N VAL A 333 7.11 12.68 -1.01
CA VAL A 333 6.88 12.10 0.33
C VAL A 333 8.11 12.33 1.23
N LEU A 334 9.32 12.04 0.73
CA LEU A 334 10.57 12.23 1.47
C LEU A 334 10.75 13.69 1.88
N SER A 335 10.56 14.62 0.94
CA SER A 335 10.63 16.07 1.18
C SER A 335 9.64 16.49 2.26
N HIS A 336 8.39 16.03 2.18
CA HIS A 336 7.39 16.33 3.20
C HIS A 336 7.79 15.77 4.58
N MET A 337 8.26 14.52 4.66
CA MET A 337 8.69 13.90 5.91
C MET A 337 9.86 14.67 6.55
N LEU A 338 10.93 14.90 5.78
CA LEU A 338 12.13 15.58 6.28
C LEU A 338 11.88 17.04 6.65
N LEU A 339 11.19 17.79 5.81
CA LEU A 339 10.93 19.21 6.07
C LEU A 339 9.93 19.42 7.21
N SER A 340 9.09 18.43 7.54
CA SER A 340 8.16 18.53 8.67
C SER A 340 8.74 17.98 9.97
N PHE A 341 9.66 17.01 9.89
CA PHE A 341 10.37 16.43 11.03
C PHE A 341 11.55 17.34 11.41
N GLN A 342 11.30 18.43 12.16
CA GLN A 342 12.33 19.45 12.46
C GLN A 342 12.96 19.34 13.86
N HIS A 343 12.39 18.55 14.77
CA HIS A 343 12.76 18.53 16.18
C HIS A 343 14.00 17.66 16.51
N SER A 344 14.44 16.79 15.59
CA SER A 344 15.60 15.90 15.79
C SER A 344 16.24 15.52 14.44
N PRO A 345 17.58 15.42 14.34
CA PRO A 345 18.27 15.03 13.11
C PRO A 345 18.09 13.55 12.74
N GLU A 346 17.52 12.73 13.63
CA GLU A 346 17.48 11.27 13.51
C GLU A 346 16.94 10.77 12.17
N ALA A 347 15.79 11.26 11.71
CA ALA A 347 15.20 10.87 10.43
C ALA A 347 16.11 11.20 9.24
N PHE A 348 16.75 12.37 9.25
CA PHE A 348 17.70 12.75 8.21
C PHE A 348 18.97 11.90 8.26
N HIS A 349 19.49 11.63 9.46
CA HIS A 349 20.69 10.82 9.64
C HIS A 349 20.50 9.36 9.21
N LEU A 350 19.27 8.81 9.27
CA LEU A 350 18.97 7.48 8.73
C LEU A 350 19.24 7.37 7.21
N ILE A 351 19.02 8.45 6.45
CA ILE A 351 19.21 8.41 4.98
C ILE A 351 20.59 8.86 4.52
N VAL A 352 21.34 9.59 5.36
CA VAL A 352 22.68 10.13 5.05
C VAL A 352 23.64 9.09 4.44
N PRO A 353 23.76 7.86 4.97
CA PRO A 353 24.66 6.83 4.41
C PRO A 353 24.37 6.47 2.95
N HIS A 354 23.16 6.74 2.45
CA HIS A 354 22.70 6.37 1.11
C HIS A 354 22.77 7.51 0.09
N VAL A 355 23.00 8.76 0.53
CA VAL A 355 22.93 9.95 -0.34
C VAL A 355 24.04 9.95 -1.38
N VAL A 356 25.28 9.68 -0.97
CA VAL A 356 26.46 9.76 -1.84
C VAL A 356 26.38 8.75 -3.00
N SER A 357 26.01 7.50 -2.72
CA SER A 357 25.89 6.45 -3.73
C SER A 357 24.79 6.78 -4.76
N LEU A 358 23.65 7.29 -4.29
CA LEU A 358 22.55 7.74 -5.14
C LEU A 358 22.99 8.89 -6.06
N VAL A 359 23.60 9.94 -5.50
CA VAL A 359 24.06 11.10 -6.26
C VAL A 359 25.08 10.69 -7.33
N HIS A 360 26.08 9.88 -6.98
CA HIS A 360 27.07 9.42 -7.96
C HIS A 360 26.45 8.61 -9.10
N SER A 361 25.51 7.69 -8.80
CA SER A 361 24.86 6.87 -9.82
C SER A 361 24.03 7.69 -10.81
N PHE A 362 23.36 8.76 -10.34
CA PHE A 362 22.52 9.61 -11.20
C PHE A 362 23.30 10.74 -11.87
N LYS A 363 24.46 11.14 -11.34
CA LYS A 363 25.37 12.06 -12.04
C LYS A 363 26.04 11.40 -13.24
N SER A 364 26.34 10.10 -13.15
CA SER A 364 27.07 9.37 -14.19
C SER A 364 26.21 8.89 -15.36
N ASP A 365 24.88 8.90 -15.24
CA ASP A 365 23.97 8.41 -16.29
C ASP A 365 23.76 9.38 -17.47
N GLY A 366 24.11 10.66 -17.28
CA GLY A 366 23.99 11.71 -18.31
C GLY A 366 22.56 12.07 -18.72
N LEU A 367 21.53 11.65 -17.98
CA LEU A 367 20.13 11.89 -18.32
C LEU A 367 19.65 13.26 -17.81
N PRO A 368 19.00 14.11 -18.65
CA PRO A 368 18.48 15.40 -18.20
C PRO A 368 17.44 15.29 -17.07
N SER A 369 16.64 14.21 -17.07
CA SER A 369 15.68 13.91 -16.01
C SER A 369 16.36 13.59 -14.68
N SER A 370 17.49 12.90 -14.71
CA SER A 370 18.32 12.62 -13.54
C SER A 370 18.96 13.89 -12.99
N THR A 371 19.45 14.77 -13.87
CA THR A 371 19.95 16.10 -13.45
C THR A 371 18.86 16.93 -12.77
N ALA A 372 17.66 17.03 -13.36
CA ALA A 372 16.55 17.77 -12.78
C ALA A 372 16.10 17.20 -11.43
N PHE A 373 16.09 15.87 -11.29
CA PHE A 373 15.85 15.18 -10.03
C PHE A 373 16.92 15.52 -8.98
N LEU A 374 18.20 15.45 -9.35
CA LEU A 374 19.30 15.73 -8.44
C LEU A 374 19.26 17.16 -7.94
N VAL A 375 18.90 18.15 -8.76
CA VAL A 375 18.74 19.55 -8.31
C VAL A 375 17.74 19.66 -7.15
N GLN A 376 16.59 18.97 -7.27
CA GLN A 376 15.57 18.98 -6.21
C GLN A 376 16.04 18.24 -4.95
N LEU A 377 16.70 17.09 -5.13
CA LEU A 377 17.25 16.33 -4.01
C LEU A 377 18.33 17.14 -3.29
N THR A 378 19.28 17.75 -3.99
CA THR A 378 20.36 18.51 -3.37
C THR A 378 19.86 19.75 -2.65
N GLU A 379 18.82 20.42 -3.16
CA GLU A 379 18.15 21.52 -2.44
C GLU A 379 17.60 21.04 -1.09
N LEU A 380 16.89 19.91 -1.08
CA LEU A 380 16.37 19.31 0.14
C LEU A 380 17.50 18.93 1.12
N ILE A 381 18.56 18.28 0.63
CA ILE A 381 19.71 17.88 1.45
C ILE A 381 20.43 19.11 2.04
N HIS A 382 20.58 20.20 1.28
CA HIS A 382 21.13 21.45 1.79
C HIS A 382 20.25 22.07 2.88
N CYS A 383 18.92 22.06 2.73
CA CYS A 383 18.00 22.49 3.78
C CYS A 383 18.20 21.67 5.07
N MET A 384 18.35 20.36 4.95
CA MET A 384 18.55 19.47 6.11
C MET A 384 19.90 19.66 6.79
N MET A 385 21.00 19.77 6.04
CA MET A 385 22.33 20.03 6.63
C MET A 385 22.43 21.42 7.26
N TYR A 386 21.70 22.42 6.73
CA TYR A 386 21.62 23.74 7.35
C TYR A 386 20.84 23.69 8.67
N HIS A 387 19.67 23.05 8.67
CA HIS A 387 18.83 22.93 9.87
C HIS A 387 19.51 22.10 10.97
N TYR A 388 20.14 20.99 10.58
CA TYR A 388 20.88 20.09 11.47
C TYR A 388 22.39 20.31 11.38
N SER A 389 22.84 21.56 11.51
CA SER A 389 24.27 21.87 11.53
C SER A 389 25.00 21.23 12.72
N GLY A 390 26.33 21.14 12.64
CA GLY A 390 27.19 20.59 13.72
C GLY A 390 27.73 19.19 13.50
N PHE A 391 27.56 18.60 12.30
CA PHE A 391 28.06 17.26 11.94
C PHE A 391 28.99 17.30 10.70
N PRO A 392 30.14 18.00 10.74
CA PRO A 392 31.00 18.19 9.57
C PRO A 392 31.54 16.86 8.99
N GLU A 393 32.04 15.96 9.84
CA GLU A 393 32.57 14.65 9.38
C GLU A 393 31.52 13.80 8.67
N LEU A 394 30.26 13.91 9.09
CA LEU A 394 29.14 13.18 8.51
C LEU A 394 28.70 13.78 7.15
N TYR A 395 28.81 15.10 6.99
CA TYR A 395 28.29 15.83 5.83
C TYR A 395 29.34 16.14 4.76
N GLU A 396 30.62 16.14 5.09
CA GLU A 396 31.72 16.40 4.15
C GLU A 396 31.63 15.52 2.87
N PRO A 397 31.41 14.19 2.97
CA PRO A 397 31.31 13.35 1.77
C PRO A 397 30.12 13.72 0.88
N ILE A 398 29.01 14.17 1.48
CA ILE A 398 27.83 14.62 0.74
C ILE A 398 28.13 15.94 0.03
N LEU A 399 28.73 16.90 0.74
CA LEU A 399 29.11 18.21 0.17
C LEU A 399 30.04 18.05 -1.03
N GLU A 400 31.02 17.16 -0.94
CA GLU A 400 31.89 16.82 -2.08
C GLU A 400 31.12 16.18 -3.23
N ALA A 401 30.21 15.24 -2.94
CA ALA A 401 29.38 14.61 -3.97
C ALA A 401 28.45 15.59 -4.69
N VAL A 402 28.01 16.68 -4.04
CA VAL A 402 27.06 17.65 -4.58
C VAL A 402 27.68 18.99 -5.01
N LYS A 403 29.01 19.17 -4.95
CA LYS A 403 29.68 20.46 -5.17
C LYS A 403 29.35 21.20 -6.47
N ASP A 404 29.09 20.46 -7.55
CA ASP A 404 28.74 21.03 -8.86
C ASP A 404 27.24 21.35 -9.02
N MET A 405 26.43 21.09 -7.98
CA MET A 405 24.99 21.29 -7.99
C MET A 405 24.61 22.68 -7.44
N PRO A 406 23.46 23.25 -7.85
CA PRO A 406 23.01 24.54 -7.33
C PRO A 406 22.79 24.51 -5.81
N LYS A 407 23.47 25.41 -5.09
CA LYS A 407 23.27 25.62 -3.65
C LYS A 407 22.19 26.68 -3.41
N PRO A 408 21.11 26.39 -2.66
CA PRO A 408 20.10 27.39 -2.34
C PRO A 408 20.68 28.49 -1.43
N SER A 409 20.16 29.73 -1.57
CA SER A 409 20.51 30.81 -0.65
C SER A 409 20.00 30.53 0.76
N GLU A 410 20.66 31.11 1.77
CA GLU A 410 20.24 30.96 3.16
C GLU A 410 18.79 31.47 3.38
N GLU A 411 18.40 32.55 2.72
CA GLU A 411 17.04 33.08 2.74
C GLU A 411 16.03 32.07 2.20
N LYS A 412 16.35 31.41 1.07
CA LYS A 412 15.51 30.36 0.49
C LYS A 412 15.39 29.16 1.43
N ILE A 413 16.49 28.75 2.06
CA ILE A 413 16.48 27.64 3.03
C ILE A 413 15.57 27.96 4.22
N LYS A 414 15.73 29.14 4.84
CA LYS A 414 14.88 29.58 5.96
C LYS A 414 13.40 29.62 5.57
N LEU A 415 13.09 30.10 4.35
CA LEU A 415 11.72 30.13 3.84
C LEU A 415 11.14 28.71 3.73
N ILE A 416 11.86 27.78 3.11
CA ILE A 416 11.42 26.38 2.92
C ILE A 416 11.15 25.70 4.27
N LEU A 417 12.08 25.86 5.24
CA LEU A 417 11.93 25.28 6.58
C LEU A 417 10.71 25.86 7.32
N SER A 418 10.48 27.18 7.23
CA SER A 418 9.35 27.80 7.93
C SER A 418 7.96 27.39 7.41
N GLN A 419 7.83 27.18 6.09
CA GLN A 419 6.55 26.81 5.45
C GLN A 419 6.14 25.36 5.72
N SER A 420 7.12 24.51 6.06
CA SER A 420 6.93 23.05 6.05
C SER A 420 6.75 22.43 7.44
N ALA A 421 6.97 23.19 8.52
CA ALA A 421 6.79 22.72 9.88
C ALA A 421 5.35 22.22 10.13
N TRP A 422 5.20 21.16 10.95
CA TRP A 422 3.89 20.57 11.27
C TRP A 422 2.90 21.60 11.83
N THR A 423 3.39 22.61 12.56
CA THR A 423 2.57 23.67 13.16
C THR A 423 2.13 24.75 12.17
N SER A 424 2.91 25.00 11.11
CA SER A 424 2.61 26.01 10.08
C SER A 424 1.35 25.68 9.27
N GLN A 425 1.01 24.39 9.14
CA GLN A 425 -0.16 23.93 8.37
C GLN A 425 -1.50 24.16 9.06
N SER A 426 -1.49 24.58 10.34
CA SER A 426 -2.71 24.96 11.09
C SER A 426 -3.19 26.39 10.83
N SER A 427 -2.42 27.20 10.10
CA SER A 427 -2.60 28.66 10.04
C SER A 427 -3.21 29.15 8.73
N SER A 428 -4.54 28.99 8.58
CA SER A 428 -5.34 29.74 7.60
C SER A 428 -6.41 30.64 8.25
N LEU A 429 -6.24 31.00 9.53
CA LEU A 429 -6.97 32.10 10.15
C LEU A 429 -6.00 33.20 10.61
N PRO A 430 -6.18 34.46 10.20
CA PRO A 430 -5.36 35.57 10.66
C PRO A 430 -5.79 35.93 12.08
N SER A 431 -5.01 35.55 13.10
CA SER A 431 -5.19 36.09 14.46
C SER A 431 -4.07 37.07 14.79
N CYS A 432 -4.43 38.35 14.73
CA CYS A 432 -3.65 39.49 15.22
C CYS A 432 -3.67 39.54 16.77
N LEU A 433 -3.32 38.44 17.43
CA LEU A 433 -3.15 38.37 18.88
C LEU A 433 -1.78 37.76 19.17
N SER A 434 -0.98 38.46 19.97
CA SER A 434 0.38 38.13 20.37
C SER A 434 0.60 36.62 20.54
N ARG A 435 1.57 36.08 19.79
CA ARG A 435 2.09 34.72 19.85
C ARG A 435 2.33 34.27 21.31
N LEU A 436 1.37 33.58 21.90
CA LEU A 436 1.67 32.65 22.98
C LEU A 436 2.33 31.44 22.32
N SER A 437 3.62 31.19 22.60
CA SER A 437 4.29 29.98 22.11
C SER A 437 3.52 28.77 22.62
N GLY A 438 2.83 28.08 21.71
CA GLY A 438 2.03 26.90 21.99
C GLY A 438 2.92 25.71 22.37
N LYS A 439 2.30 24.55 22.61
CA LYS A 439 3.02 23.31 22.92
C LYS A 439 4.03 22.97 21.81
N SER A 440 5.15 22.32 22.15
CA SER A 440 6.15 21.86 21.18
C SER A 440 5.52 21.00 20.08
N GLU A 441 6.11 21.03 18.87
CA GLU A 441 5.67 20.24 17.71
C GLU A 441 5.66 18.73 17.96
N THR A 442 6.40 18.26 18.96
CA THR A 442 6.40 16.85 19.40
C THR A 442 5.15 16.49 20.23
N GLY A 443 4.33 17.46 20.60
CA GLY A 443 3.27 17.33 21.61
C GLY A 443 3.79 17.15 23.03
N LYS A 444 5.13 17.19 23.25
CA LYS A 444 5.77 17.11 24.56
C LYS A 444 5.92 18.51 25.17
N THR A 445 6.12 18.55 26.48
CA THR A 445 6.32 19.79 27.22
C THR A 445 7.77 19.86 27.69
N GLY A 446 8.48 20.95 27.37
CA GLY A 446 9.82 21.22 27.85
C GLY A 446 9.87 21.61 29.34
N LEU A 447 11.08 21.65 29.91
CA LEU A 447 11.31 22.20 31.24
C LEU A 447 12.23 23.43 31.13
N ILE A 448 11.78 24.56 31.67
CA ILE A 448 12.57 25.80 31.69
C ILE A 448 13.79 25.58 32.59
N ASN A 449 14.99 25.90 32.09
CA ASN A 449 16.20 25.90 32.89
C ASN A 449 16.16 27.08 33.88
N LEU A 450 16.23 26.81 35.18
CA LEU A 450 16.11 27.82 36.24
C LEU A 450 17.48 28.38 36.68
N GLY A 451 18.51 28.15 35.86
CA GLY A 451 19.90 28.53 36.11
C GLY A 451 20.74 27.34 36.58
N ASN A 452 21.56 26.80 35.67
CA ASN A 452 22.36 25.60 35.88
C ASN A 452 21.57 24.36 36.36
N THR A 453 20.28 24.24 36.01
CA THR A 453 19.42 23.10 36.40
C THR A 453 19.22 22.06 35.29
N CYS A 454 20.07 22.05 34.25
CA CYS A 454 19.97 21.10 33.13
C CYS A 454 20.11 19.63 33.58
N TYR A 455 20.93 19.37 34.60
CA TYR A 455 21.09 18.04 35.20
C TYR A 455 19.76 17.49 35.74
N MET A 456 19.00 18.31 36.47
CA MET A 456 17.68 17.95 37.01
C MET A 456 16.65 17.81 35.90
N ASN A 457 16.59 18.76 34.96
CA ASN A 457 15.61 18.75 33.88
C ASN A 457 15.73 17.47 33.04
N SER A 458 16.96 17.03 32.76
CA SER A 458 17.24 15.79 32.02
C SER A 458 16.74 14.55 32.76
N VAL A 459 17.00 14.47 34.06
CA VAL A 459 16.53 13.36 34.93
C VAL A 459 15.00 13.30 34.99
N ILE A 460 14.33 14.44 35.18
CA ILE A 460 12.86 14.51 35.26
C ILE A 460 12.23 14.07 33.93
N GLN A 461 12.76 14.53 32.79
CA GLN A 461 12.26 14.13 31.47
C GLN A 461 12.47 12.62 31.24
N ALA A 462 13.62 12.06 31.63
CA ALA A 462 13.86 10.63 31.53
C ALA A 462 12.86 9.81 32.35
N LEU A 463 12.63 10.21 33.62
CA LEU A 463 11.63 9.57 34.49
C LEU A 463 10.21 9.72 33.95
N PHE A 464 9.86 10.88 33.38
CA PHE A 464 8.53 11.10 32.79
C PHE A 464 8.30 10.25 31.52
N MET A 465 9.35 9.98 30.75
CA MET A 465 9.28 9.14 29.56
C MET A 465 9.27 7.64 29.90
N ALA A 466 9.69 7.24 31.10
CA ALA A 466 9.49 5.89 31.62
C ALA A 466 7.98 5.64 31.90
N THR A 467 7.30 5.07 30.90
CA THR A 467 5.84 5.03 30.82
C THR A 467 5.17 4.40 32.04
N ASP A 468 5.70 3.30 32.55
CA ASP A 468 5.12 2.63 33.72
C ASP A 468 5.33 3.45 34.98
N PHE A 469 6.52 4.01 35.19
CA PHE A 469 6.78 4.91 36.32
C PHE A 469 5.84 6.12 36.29
N ARG A 470 5.72 6.80 35.14
CA ARG A 470 4.78 7.93 34.96
C ARG A 470 3.35 7.55 35.30
N ARG A 471 2.85 6.41 34.80
CA ARG A 471 1.47 5.95 35.08
C ARG A 471 1.25 5.72 36.57
N HIS A 472 2.18 5.05 37.25
CA HIS A 472 2.08 4.80 38.68
C HIS A 472 2.07 6.12 39.47
N VAL A 473 3.01 7.03 39.18
CA VAL A 473 3.09 8.35 39.84
C VAL A 473 1.77 9.14 39.66
N LEU A 474 1.20 9.17 38.45
CA LEU A 474 -0.05 9.87 38.18
C LEU A 474 -1.28 9.21 38.83
N ALA A 475 -1.24 7.91 39.11
CA ALA A 475 -2.34 7.18 39.75
C ALA A 475 -2.31 7.22 41.29
N LEU A 476 -1.22 7.70 41.91
CA LEU A 476 -1.11 7.75 43.37
C LEU A 476 -2.18 8.63 44.01
N ASN A 477 -2.86 8.12 45.04
CA ASN A 477 -3.79 8.89 45.85
C ASN A 477 -3.06 9.55 47.03
N LEU A 478 -2.72 10.83 46.90
CA LEU A 478 -1.88 11.58 47.85
C LEU A 478 -2.65 12.61 48.69
N ASN A 479 -3.89 12.28 49.08
CA ASN A 479 -4.75 13.16 49.88
C ASN A 479 -4.02 13.71 51.12
N GLY A 480 -4.11 15.04 51.33
CA GLY A 480 -3.58 15.73 52.53
C GLY A 480 -2.06 15.87 52.69
N CYS A 481 -1.22 15.10 52.00
CA CYS A 481 0.24 15.12 52.23
C CYS A 481 1.01 16.06 51.28
N ASN A 482 1.78 17.03 51.81
CA ASN A 482 2.73 17.85 51.05
C ASN A 482 4.08 17.13 50.82
N SER A 483 4.02 15.90 50.28
CA SER A 483 5.20 15.07 50.06
C SER A 483 5.96 15.46 48.77
N LEU A 484 7.23 15.06 48.67
CA LEU A 484 8.02 15.19 47.45
C LEU A 484 7.34 14.49 46.26
N MET A 485 6.78 13.30 46.52
CA MET A 485 6.01 12.54 45.53
C MET A 485 4.80 13.31 45.00
N ARG A 486 4.09 14.07 45.84
CA ARG A 486 2.97 14.92 45.38
C ARG A 486 3.44 16.03 44.45
N LYS A 487 4.60 16.62 44.74
CA LYS A 487 5.20 17.65 43.87
C LYS A 487 5.66 17.05 42.55
N LEU A 488 6.21 15.83 42.55
CA LEU A 488 6.54 15.08 41.33
C LEU A 488 5.28 14.75 40.51
N GLN A 489 4.22 14.26 41.16
CA GLN A 489 2.93 13.99 40.51
C GLN A 489 2.37 15.26 39.86
N HIS A 490 2.40 16.39 40.57
CA HIS A 490 1.93 17.67 40.05
C HIS A 490 2.76 18.15 38.86
N LEU A 491 4.08 17.97 38.91
CA LEU A 491 4.98 18.24 37.79
C LEU A 491 4.66 17.36 36.58
N PHE A 492 4.45 16.06 36.78
CA PHE A 492 4.08 15.12 35.71
C PHE A 492 2.72 15.45 35.11
N ALA A 493 1.74 15.86 35.93
CA ALA A 493 0.45 16.33 35.45
C ALA A 493 0.60 17.57 34.56
N PHE A 494 1.46 18.52 34.93
CA PHE A 494 1.76 19.67 34.07
C PHE A 494 2.44 19.26 32.77
N LEU A 495 3.45 18.38 32.81
CA LEU A 495 4.12 17.89 31.60
C LEU A 495 3.16 17.16 30.65
N ALA A 496 2.19 16.42 31.20
CA ALA A 496 1.17 15.73 30.42
C ALA A 496 0.14 16.69 29.81
N HIS A 497 -0.37 17.66 30.58
CA HIS A 497 -1.61 18.37 30.24
C HIS A 497 -1.45 19.83 29.85
N THR A 498 -0.30 20.46 30.11
CA THR A 498 -0.12 21.88 29.77
C THR A 498 -0.15 22.11 28.25
N GLN A 499 -0.59 23.31 27.86
CA GLN A 499 -0.59 23.80 26.48
C GLN A 499 0.59 24.73 26.18
N ARG A 500 1.43 24.98 27.19
CA ARG A 500 2.64 25.81 27.06
C ARG A 500 3.79 24.96 26.49
N GLU A 501 4.68 25.60 25.74
CA GLU A 501 5.90 24.96 25.23
C GLU A 501 6.75 24.33 26.35
N ALA A 502 6.89 25.05 27.48
CA ALA A 502 7.68 24.61 28.61
C ALA A 502 7.07 25.00 29.96
N TYR A 503 7.33 24.18 30.97
CA TYR A 503 6.95 24.39 32.36
C TYR A 503 8.17 24.74 33.22
N ALA A 504 8.02 25.66 34.18
CA ALA A 504 9.07 26.01 35.13
C ALA A 504 8.92 25.19 36.43
N PRO A 505 9.79 24.20 36.70
CA PRO A 505 9.62 23.28 37.83
C PRO A 505 10.07 23.87 39.18
N ARG A 506 9.73 25.14 39.48
CA ARG A 506 10.24 25.86 40.67
C ARG A 506 9.92 25.14 41.98
N ILE A 507 8.67 24.72 42.15
CA ILE A 507 8.19 24.04 43.37
C ILE A 507 8.91 22.71 43.58
N PHE A 508 9.15 21.96 42.50
CA PHE A 508 9.83 20.67 42.58
C PHE A 508 11.35 20.84 42.77
N PHE A 509 11.96 21.82 42.10
CA PHE A 509 13.37 22.17 42.28
C PHE A 509 13.71 22.47 43.74
N GLU A 510 12.91 23.32 44.40
CA GLU A 510 13.12 23.68 45.80
C GLU A 510 12.94 22.48 46.74
N ALA A 511 12.06 21.54 46.40
CA ALA A 511 11.74 20.39 47.25
C ALA A 511 12.68 19.18 47.07
N SER A 512 13.27 19.03 45.89
CA SER A 512 14.06 17.86 45.49
C SER A 512 15.57 18.06 45.54
N ARG A 513 16.04 19.29 45.81
CA ARG A 513 17.47 19.61 45.82
C ARG A 513 18.18 18.90 46.98
N PRO A 514 19.25 18.11 46.72
CA PRO A 514 20.09 17.55 47.76
C PRO A 514 20.65 18.66 48.68
N PRO A 515 20.69 18.47 50.02
CA PRO A 515 21.15 19.50 50.94
C PRO A 515 22.56 20.03 50.65
N TRP A 516 23.45 19.18 50.14
CA TRP A 516 24.84 19.51 49.81
C TRP A 516 25.04 20.13 48.42
N PHE A 517 24.00 20.21 47.60
CA PHE A 517 24.10 20.85 46.28
C PHE A 517 24.09 22.36 46.43
N THR A 518 25.16 23.03 46.01
CA THR A 518 25.20 24.50 45.96
C THR A 518 24.14 25.03 44.98
N PRO A 519 23.26 25.97 45.38
CA PRO A 519 22.29 26.56 44.47
C PRO A 519 22.96 27.25 43.28
N ARG A 520 22.36 27.12 42.10
CA ARG A 520 22.82 27.74 40.83
C ARG A 520 24.22 27.30 40.35
N SER A 521 24.82 26.25 40.92
CA SER A 521 25.98 25.60 40.30
C SER A 521 25.54 24.42 39.44
N GLN A 522 26.38 24.03 38.47
CA GLN A 522 26.20 22.75 37.79
C GLN A 522 26.43 21.60 38.77
N GLN A 523 25.75 20.48 38.55
CA GLN A 523 25.75 19.31 39.42
C GLN A 523 25.70 18.03 38.59
N ASP A 524 26.10 16.90 39.17
CA ASP A 524 26.02 15.59 38.55
C ASP A 524 24.56 15.09 38.48
N CYS A 525 24.10 14.70 37.29
CA CYS A 525 22.72 14.24 37.10
C CYS A 525 22.49 12.83 37.68
N SER A 526 23.49 11.95 37.69
CA SER A 526 23.41 10.63 38.30
C SER A 526 23.35 10.72 39.82
N GLU A 527 24.10 11.63 40.43
CA GLU A 527 24.03 11.87 41.88
C GLU A 527 22.66 12.41 42.28
N TYR A 528 22.13 13.38 41.52
CA TYR A 528 20.77 13.88 41.71
C TYR A 528 19.72 12.78 41.58
N LEU A 529 19.79 11.96 40.52
CA LEU A 529 18.86 10.85 40.31
C LEU A 529 18.91 9.86 41.48
N ARG A 530 20.10 9.48 41.95
CA ARG A 530 20.25 8.55 43.08
C ARG A 530 19.59 9.10 44.34
N PHE A 531 19.85 10.38 44.67
CA PHE A 531 19.21 11.05 45.80
C PHE A 531 17.68 11.09 45.64
N LEU A 532 17.18 11.41 44.43
CA LEU A 532 15.75 11.51 44.17
C LEU A 532 15.04 10.15 44.31
N LEU A 533 15.67 9.05 43.90
CA LEU A 533 15.10 7.71 44.02
C LEU A 533 15.08 7.16 45.45
N ASP A 534 15.98 7.63 46.31
CA ASP A 534 16.05 7.27 47.73
C ASP A 534 14.94 7.95 48.57
N ARG A 535 14.38 9.06 48.07
CA ARG A 535 13.40 9.93 48.74
C ARG A 535 11.97 9.63 48.31
#